data_AF-A0A517QE12-F1
#
_entry.id   AF-A0A517QE12-F1
#
_cell.length_a   1.000
_cell.length_b   1.000
_cell.length_c   1.000
_cell.angle_alpha   90.00
_cell.angle_beta   90.00
_cell.angle_gamma   90.00
#
_symmetry.space_group_name_H-M   'P 1'
#
loop_
_entity.id
_entity.type
_entity.pdbx_description
1 polymer ?
#
loop_
_entity_poly.entity_id
_entity_poly.type
_entity_poly.pdbx_seq_one_letter_code
_entity_poly.pdbx_strand_id
1 'polypeptide(L)'
;MLLNERLAENVRACFTGIWIQSHEHDEALLEITRLCHGEDWGLLSWDIDRGLQGTEVLGESDSSYPDPLAAIHSLNSQTNPDRPTLLVLKNFHRFINSPEIIQALTQQISLGKQTRTFVIVLSSLVQIPTELEKLFVCLEHDLPDRSQLEEIARSIAMETGELPEGPELERVLDAACGLTRYEAEGAFSLSLVRHGRIDVSVVLELKAQTLLKSGLLTLHSGSESFGDLGGLESLKAFCRRALRPRTQESSAVRPRGVLLLGVPGTGKSAFAKALGRETGRATLTLDVGALMGALVGQTEERTRRALRIVDAMQPAVLFIDEVEKGLSGASSSGQSDSGVSTRMLGTLLSWLNDHTSDVFVVCTANDISKLPPELIRAERFDGLFFLDLPGDSQKQAIWNIYRAQYDLMENQQLPEDRHWTGSEIRACCRLAALLDVPLTQAAENVVPVAITAAESVARLRRWASNRCLSAEQPGVFVHGERSGARAQRKLSRDPRRN
;
A
#
# COMPACT_ATOMS: atom_id res chain seq x y z
N MET A 1 -4.70 -17.15 8.14
CA MET A 1 -5.43 -18.44 8.14
C MET A 1 -5.75 -18.72 6.69
N LEU A 2 -5.27 -19.84 6.17
CA LEU A 2 -5.38 -20.15 4.75
C LEU A 2 -6.86 -20.32 4.35
N LEU A 3 -7.18 -20.21 3.07
CA LEU A 3 -8.57 -20.33 2.60
C LEU A 3 -9.14 -21.71 2.94
N ASN A 4 -8.35 -22.76 2.77
CA ASN A 4 -8.71 -24.14 3.09
C ASN A 4 -9.16 -24.34 4.55
N GLU A 5 -8.44 -23.78 5.52
CA GLU A 5 -8.75 -23.87 6.95
C GLU A 5 -10.09 -23.19 7.26
N ARG A 6 -10.26 -21.94 6.81
CA ARG A 6 -11.49 -21.18 6.99
C ARG A 6 -12.67 -21.85 6.31
N LEU A 7 -12.47 -22.37 5.10
CA LEU A 7 -13.50 -23.09 4.36
C LEU A 7 -13.90 -24.37 5.10
N ALA A 8 -12.93 -25.15 5.59
CA ALA A 8 -13.19 -26.38 6.31
C ALA A 8 -13.98 -26.15 7.60
N GLU A 9 -13.65 -25.11 8.36
CA GLU A 9 -14.40 -24.70 9.55
C GLU A 9 -15.85 -24.34 9.21
N ASN A 10 -16.08 -23.56 8.15
CA ASN A 10 -17.41 -23.16 7.73
C ASN A 10 -18.27 -24.33 7.25
N VAL A 11 -17.66 -25.26 6.49
CA VAL A 11 -18.31 -26.50 6.06
C VAL A 11 -18.69 -27.37 7.26
N ARG A 12 -17.77 -27.57 8.23
CA ARG A 12 -18.03 -28.32 9.46
C ARG A 12 -19.09 -27.67 10.36
N ALA A 13 -19.18 -26.35 10.34
CA ALA A 13 -20.22 -25.57 11.03
C ALA A 13 -21.56 -25.52 10.27
N CYS A 14 -21.68 -26.21 9.13
CA CYS A 14 -22.87 -26.25 8.27
C CYS A 14 -23.31 -24.87 7.75
N PHE A 15 -22.36 -23.98 7.46
CA PHE A 15 -22.62 -22.80 6.63
C PHE A 15 -22.67 -23.23 5.16
N THR A 16 -23.88 -23.42 4.66
CA THR A 16 -24.16 -24.04 3.36
C THR A 16 -24.17 -23.06 2.18
N GLY A 17 -24.14 -21.76 2.46
CA GLY A 17 -23.90 -20.70 1.48
C GLY A 17 -22.58 -20.02 1.80
N ILE A 18 -21.60 -20.13 0.90
CA ILE A 18 -20.27 -19.52 1.07
C ILE A 18 -19.95 -18.69 -0.17
N TRP A 19 -19.51 -17.45 0.05
CA TRP A 19 -19.04 -16.56 -1.00
C TRP A 19 -17.54 -16.38 -0.85
N ILE A 20 -16.75 -16.81 -1.83
CA ILE A 20 -15.30 -16.63 -1.83
C ILE A 20 -14.95 -15.49 -2.77
N GLN A 21 -14.46 -14.39 -2.19
CA GLN A 21 -13.89 -13.29 -2.97
C GLN A 21 -12.47 -13.66 -3.40
N SER A 22 -12.24 -13.86 -4.69
CA SER A 22 -10.91 -14.14 -5.24
C SER A 22 -10.67 -13.52 -6.61
N HIS A 23 -9.45 -13.03 -6.82
CA HIS A 23 -8.94 -12.64 -8.14
C HIS A 23 -8.27 -13.81 -8.89
N GLU A 24 -7.97 -14.91 -8.20
CA GLU A 24 -7.35 -16.12 -8.75
C GLU A 24 -8.30 -17.31 -8.62
N HIS A 25 -9.32 -17.36 -9.49
CA HIS A 25 -10.38 -18.36 -9.41
C HIS A 25 -9.85 -19.79 -9.55
N ASP A 26 -8.86 -19.99 -10.41
CA ASP A 26 -8.30 -21.32 -10.64
C ASP A 26 -7.45 -21.79 -9.45
N GLU A 27 -6.70 -20.88 -8.81
CA GLU A 27 -5.96 -21.21 -7.59
C GLU A 27 -6.90 -21.49 -6.41
N ALA A 28 -7.91 -20.65 -6.21
CA ALA A 28 -8.94 -20.90 -5.19
C ALA A 28 -9.61 -22.26 -5.41
N LEU A 29 -9.94 -22.60 -6.67
CA LEU A 29 -10.52 -23.91 -6.99
C LEU A 29 -9.53 -25.06 -6.71
N LEU A 30 -8.24 -24.89 -7.02
CA LEU A 30 -7.20 -25.88 -6.73
C LEU A 30 -7.08 -26.13 -5.22
N GLU A 31 -7.08 -25.07 -4.40
CA GLU A 31 -7.08 -25.20 -2.94
C GLU A 31 -8.32 -25.92 -2.42
N ILE A 32 -9.51 -25.56 -2.93
CA ILE A 32 -10.77 -26.25 -2.59
C ILE A 32 -10.69 -27.73 -2.99
N THR A 33 -10.13 -28.02 -4.17
CA THR A 33 -9.96 -29.39 -4.67
C THR A 33 -9.04 -30.22 -3.78
N ARG A 34 -7.91 -29.65 -3.34
CA ARG A 34 -6.99 -30.31 -2.40
C ARG A 34 -7.67 -30.56 -1.05
N LEU A 35 -8.46 -29.60 -0.55
CA LEU A 35 -9.23 -29.77 0.68
C LEU A 35 -10.25 -30.90 0.55
N CYS A 36 -11.04 -30.91 -0.53
CA CYS A 36 -12.02 -31.96 -0.78
C CYS A 36 -11.36 -33.34 -0.88
N HIS A 37 -10.20 -33.47 -1.52
CA HIS A 37 -9.47 -34.73 -1.55
C HIS A 37 -8.96 -35.16 -0.17
N GLY A 38 -8.45 -34.23 0.64
CA GLY A 38 -7.93 -34.54 1.98
C GLY A 38 -9.00 -34.95 2.99
N GLU A 39 -10.20 -34.37 2.88
CA GLU A 39 -11.34 -34.63 3.78
C GLU A 39 -12.36 -35.64 3.20
N ASP A 40 -12.08 -36.20 2.03
CA ASP A 40 -12.97 -37.07 1.27
C ASP A 40 -14.36 -36.45 0.98
N TRP A 41 -14.41 -35.19 0.53
CA TRP A 41 -15.63 -34.49 0.14
C TRP A 41 -15.89 -34.56 -1.37
N GLY A 42 -17.17 -34.57 -1.76
CA GLY A 42 -17.59 -34.41 -3.15
C GLY A 42 -17.34 -32.98 -3.63
N LEU A 43 -16.89 -32.83 -4.88
CA LEU A 43 -16.66 -31.53 -5.51
C LEU A 43 -17.28 -31.49 -6.90
N LEU A 44 -18.11 -30.47 -7.10
CA LEU A 44 -18.60 -30.02 -8.38
C LEU A 44 -18.13 -28.60 -8.63
N SER A 45 -17.85 -28.28 -9.89
CA SER A 45 -17.58 -26.92 -10.33
C SER A 45 -18.42 -26.61 -11.56
N TRP A 46 -18.88 -25.37 -11.67
CA TRP A 46 -19.63 -24.90 -12.82
C TRP A 46 -19.05 -23.58 -13.31
N ASP A 47 -18.92 -23.45 -14.62
CA ASP A 47 -18.66 -22.19 -15.31
C ASP A 47 -19.50 -22.11 -16.59
N ILE A 48 -19.74 -20.89 -17.09
CA ILE A 48 -20.60 -20.66 -18.26
C ILE A 48 -20.02 -21.24 -19.57
N ASP A 49 -18.71 -21.44 -19.66
CA ASP A 49 -18.05 -21.92 -20.88
C ASP A 49 -18.16 -23.44 -21.00
N ARG A 50 -17.94 -24.15 -19.88
CA ARG A 50 -17.80 -25.60 -19.84
C ARG A 50 -18.97 -26.32 -19.16
N GLY A 51 -19.88 -25.60 -18.51
CA GLY A 51 -20.98 -26.18 -17.75
C GLY A 51 -20.50 -26.87 -16.46
N LEU A 52 -21.23 -27.90 -16.02
CA LEU A 52 -20.98 -28.61 -14.76
C LEU A 52 -19.88 -29.68 -14.94
N GLN A 53 -18.89 -29.69 -14.05
CA GLN A 53 -17.76 -30.63 -14.01
C GLN A 53 -17.60 -31.18 -12.58
N GLY A 54 -17.09 -32.41 -12.42
CA GLY A 54 -16.72 -32.93 -11.10
C GLY A 54 -16.51 -34.43 -11.04
N THR A 55 -16.01 -34.91 -9.89
CA THR A 55 -15.54 -36.28 -9.68
C THR A 55 -16.65 -37.33 -9.61
N GLU A 56 -17.89 -36.91 -9.36
CA GLU A 56 -19.06 -37.79 -9.19
C GLU A 56 -20.06 -37.73 -10.37
N VAL A 57 -19.66 -37.17 -11.52
CA VAL A 57 -20.48 -37.23 -12.74
C VAL A 57 -20.38 -38.65 -13.32
N LEU A 58 -21.03 -39.61 -12.66
CA LEU A 58 -21.19 -40.99 -13.14
C LEU A 58 -22.27 -41.00 -14.22
N GLY A 59 -21.86 -41.01 -15.48
CA GLY A 59 -22.73 -41.39 -16.61
C GLY A 59 -22.45 -40.63 -17.90
N GLU A 60 -22.25 -41.36 -18.99
CA GLU A 60 -22.45 -40.86 -20.36
C GLU A 60 -23.90 -40.41 -20.54
N SER A 61 -24.22 -39.16 -20.21
CA SER A 61 -25.44 -38.49 -20.69
C SER A 61 -25.37 -36.99 -20.42
N ASP A 62 -25.54 -36.24 -21.50
CA ASP A 62 -25.72 -34.79 -21.58
C ASP A 62 -24.53 -33.94 -21.13
N SER A 63 -23.82 -33.42 -22.15
CA SER A 63 -23.25 -32.09 -22.15
C SER A 63 -24.31 -31.09 -21.66
N SER A 64 -24.42 -30.97 -20.33
CA SER A 64 -25.41 -30.11 -19.67
C SER A 64 -25.18 -28.69 -20.18
N TYR A 65 -26.25 -28.09 -20.71
CA TYR A 65 -26.24 -26.71 -21.16
C TYR A 65 -25.62 -25.81 -20.09
N PRO A 66 -24.99 -24.69 -20.47
CA PRO A 66 -24.43 -23.70 -19.53
C PRO A 66 -25.54 -22.92 -18.79
N ASP A 67 -26.65 -23.59 -18.46
CA ASP A 67 -27.77 -23.06 -17.71
C ASP A 67 -27.39 -22.97 -16.22
N PRO A 68 -27.34 -21.74 -15.66
CA PRO A 68 -27.05 -21.53 -14.24
C PRO A 68 -28.05 -22.21 -13.29
N LEU A 69 -29.33 -22.35 -13.70
CA LEU A 69 -30.36 -22.97 -12.85
C LEU A 69 -30.17 -24.48 -12.76
N ALA A 70 -29.89 -25.14 -13.89
CA ALA A 70 -29.57 -26.57 -13.92
C ALA A 70 -28.37 -26.90 -13.02
N ALA A 71 -27.35 -26.03 -12.99
CA ALA A 71 -26.19 -26.19 -12.11
C ALA A 71 -26.59 -26.21 -10.63
N ILE A 72 -27.44 -25.28 -10.19
CA ILE A 72 -27.93 -25.22 -8.80
C ILE A 72 -28.75 -26.48 -8.47
N HIS A 73 -29.59 -26.94 -9.39
CA HIS A 73 -30.43 -28.12 -9.17
C HIS A 73 -29.66 -29.45 -9.19
N SER A 74 -28.44 -29.48 -9.73
CA SER A 74 -27.59 -30.67 -9.71
C SER A 74 -27.28 -31.20 -8.30
N LEU A 75 -27.33 -30.34 -7.28
CA LEU A 75 -27.15 -30.74 -5.88
C LEU A 75 -28.24 -31.69 -5.37
N ASN A 76 -29.44 -31.67 -5.98
CA ASN A 76 -30.53 -32.55 -5.57
C ASN A 76 -30.24 -34.03 -5.88
N SER A 77 -29.44 -34.32 -6.90
CA SER A 77 -29.10 -35.70 -7.30
C SER A 77 -27.83 -36.24 -6.64
N GLN A 78 -27.07 -35.38 -5.93
CA GLN A 78 -25.78 -35.72 -5.32
C GLN A 78 -25.80 -35.67 -3.79
N THR A 79 -26.94 -35.97 -3.18
CA THR A 79 -27.08 -35.97 -1.72
C THR A 79 -26.52 -37.25 -1.12
N ASN A 80 -25.44 -37.13 -0.34
CA ASN A 80 -24.92 -38.20 0.51
C ASN A 80 -24.88 -37.70 1.97
N PRO A 81 -25.68 -38.28 2.90
CA PRO A 81 -25.71 -37.85 4.30
C PRO A 81 -24.36 -37.95 5.01
N ASP A 82 -23.48 -38.86 4.58
CA ASP A 82 -22.20 -39.13 5.23
C ASP A 82 -21.04 -38.37 4.58
N ARG A 83 -21.23 -37.81 3.38
CA ARG A 83 -20.19 -37.14 2.59
C ARG A 83 -20.63 -35.75 2.15
N PRO A 84 -20.03 -34.67 2.69
CA PRO A 84 -20.27 -33.31 2.22
C PRO A 84 -19.99 -33.16 0.73
N THR A 85 -20.85 -32.44 0.01
CA THR A 85 -20.66 -32.13 -1.42
C THR A 85 -20.66 -30.63 -1.65
N LEU A 86 -19.59 -30.11 -2.24
CA LEU A 86 -19.38 -28.70 -2.53
C LEU A 86 -19.64 -28.42 -4.01
N LEU A 87 -20.51 -27.45 -4.32
CA LEU A 87 -20.73 -26.91 -5.66
C LEU A 87 -20.08 -25.53 -5.77
N VAL A 88 -19.02 -25.42 -6.55
CA VAL A 88 -18.30 -24.17 -6.82
C VAL A 88 -18.79 -23.53 -8.10
N LEU A 89 -19.47 -22.39 -7.98
CA LEU A 89 -20.02 -21.61 -9.08
C LEU A 89 -19.07 -20.46 -9.43
N LYS A 90 -18.32 -20.58 -10.52
CA LYS A 90 -17.37 -19.55 -10.97
C LYS A 90 -18.10 -18.36 -11.60
N ASN A 91 -17.72 -17.14 -11.20
CA ASN A 91 -18.27 -15.88 -11.72
C ASN A 91 -19.81 -15.76 -11.63
N PHE A 92 -20.43 -16.46 -10.66
CA PHE A 92 -21.89 -16.56 -10.58
C PHE A 92 -22.60 -15.25 -10.19
N HIS A 93 -21.84 -14.27 -9.68
CA HIS A 93 -22.33 -12.91 -9.41
C HIS A 93 -22.98 -12.24 -10.64
N ARG A 94 -22.67 -12.70 -11.85
CA ARG A 94 -23.28 -12.20 -13.09
C ARG A 94 -24.72 -12.68 -13.30
N PHE A 95 -25.10 -13.81 -12.71
CA PHE A 95 -26.42 -14.43 -12.89
C PHE A 95 -27.32 -14.30 -11.66
N ILE A 96 -26.73 -14.03 -10.48
CA ILE A 96 -27.42 -14.09 -9.19
C ILE A 96 -28.60 -13.11 -9.04
N ASN A 97 -28.74 -12.12 -9.91
CA ASN A 97 -29.84 -11.16 -9.86
C ASN A 97 -31.15 -11.66 -10.52
N SER A 98 -31.17 -12.84 -11.14
CA SER A 98 -32.41 -13.42 -11.67
C SER A 98 -33.29 -13.93 -10.52
N PRO A 99 -34.60 -13.61 -10.49
CA PRO A 99 -35.51 -14.07 -9.44
C PRO A 99 -35.54 -15.59 -9.28
N GLU A 100 -35.47 -16.32 -10.40
CA GLU A 100 -35.44 -17.78 -10.43
C GLU A 100 -34.19 -18.32 -9.73
N ILE A 101 -33.03 -17.71 -10.00
CA ILE A 101 -31.75 -18.09 -9.40
C ILE A 101 -31.72 -17.77 -7.91
N ILE A 102 -32.22 -16.60 -7.50
CA ILE A 102 -32.33 -16.21 -6.09
C ILE A 102 -33.18 -17.23 -5.32
N GLN A 103 -34.33 -17.59 -5.88
CA GLN A 103 -35.24 -18.56 -5.27
C GLN A 103 -34.58 -19.95 -5.17
N ALA A 104 -33.93 -20.41 -6.24
CA ALA A 104 -33.24 -21.69 -6.27
C ALA A 104 -32.10 -21.75 -5.23
N LEU A 105 -31.26 -20.72 -5.15
CA LEU A 105 -30.18 -20.63 -4.16
C LEU A 105 -30.71 -20.60 -2.73
N THR A 106 -31.75 -19.80 -2.46
CA THR A 106 -32.39 -19.74 -1.14
C THR A 106 -32.83 -21.13 -0.67
N GLN A 107 -33.47 -21.88 -1.55
CA GLN A 107 -33.94 -23.22 -1.27
C GLN A 107 -32.77 -24.22 -1.09
N GLN A 108 -31.78 -24.21 -1.99
CA GLN A 108 -30.64 -25.12 -1.91
C GLN A 108 -29.78 -24.89 -0.68
N ILE A 109 -29.49 -23.63 -0.33
CA ILE A 109 -28.71 -23.31 0.88
C ILE A 109 -29.46 -23.76 2.13
N SER A 110 -30.78 -23.60 2.16
CA SER A 110 -31.60 -24.03 3.31
C SER A 110 -31.66 -25.55 3.44
N LEU A 111 -31.86 -26.27 2.34
CA LEU A 111 -31.86 -27.74 2.29
C LEU A 111 -30.48 -28.34 2.59
N GLY A 112 -29.42 -27.65 2.16
CA GLY A 112 -28.02 -28.05 2.32
C GLY A 112 -27.63 -28.41 3.75
N LYS A 113 -28.30 -27.82 4.75
CA LYS A 113 -28.03 -28.10 6.17
C LYS A 113 -28.42 -29.53 6.56
N GLN A 114 -29.41 -30.10 5.88
CA GLN A 114 -29.88 -31.47 6.10
C GLN A 114 -29.18 -32.45 5.16
N THR A 115 -28.97 -32.04 3.90
CA THR A 115 -28.38 -32.89 2.84
C THR A 115 -26.86 -32.87 2.78
N ARG A 116 -26.20 -32.05 3.61
CA ARG A 116 -24.76 -31.78 3.58
C ARG A 116 -24.25 -31.32 2.21
N THR A 117 -25.05 -30.52 1.52
CA THR A 117 -24.67 -29.88 0.26
C THR A 117 -24.35 -28.40 0.48
N PHE A 118 -23.30 -27.92 -0.15
CA PHE A 118 -22.74 -26.58 0.07
C PHE A 118 -22.64 -25.85 -1.27
N VAL A 119 -23.19 -24.64 -1.33
CA VAL A 119 -23.07 -23.76 -2.49
C VAL A 119 -21.95 -22.76 -2.21
N ILE A 120 -20.95 -22.75 -3.09
CA ILE A 120 -19.82 -21.84 -3.05
C ILE A 120 -19.89 -20.95 -4.29
N VAL A 121 -20.05 -19.64 -4.10
CA VAL A 121 -19.90 -18.66 -5.19
C VAL A 121 -18.47 -18.15 -5.18
N LEU A 122 -17.74 -18.37 -6.27
CA LEU A 122 -16.38 -17.88 -6.45
C LEU A 122 -16.39 -16.69 -7.41
N SER A 123 -15.98 -15.52 -6.91
CA SER A 123 -16.12 -14.25 -7.64
C SER A 123 -15.04 -13.25 -7.26
N SER A 124 -14.65 -12.36 -8.17
CA SER A 124 -13.75 -11.23 -7.86
C SER A 124 -14.41 -10.10 -7.06
N LEU A 125 -15.74 -10.08 -7.01
CA LEU A 125 -16.55 -9.06 -6.35
C LEU A 125 -17.53 -9.73 -5.38
N VAL A 126 -17.90 -9.05 -4.30
CA VAL A 126 -18.99 -9.48 -3.42
C VAL A 126 -20.25 -8.70 -3.78
N GLN A 127 -21.19 -9.35 -4.46
CA GLN A 127 -22.46 -8.77 -4.93
C GLN A 127 -23.60 -9.72 -4.60
N ILE A 128 -24.06 -9.68 -3.35
CA ILE A 128 -25.09 -10.59 -2.85
C ILE A 128 -26.43 -9.83 -2.80
N PRO A 129 -27.49 -10.34 -3.46
CA PRO A 129 -28.84 -9.79 -3.32
C PRO A 129 -29.32 -9.80 -1.87
N THR A 130 -30.15 -8.82 -1.49
CA THR A 130 -30.63 -8.63 -0.12
C THR A 130 -31.31 -9.87 0.47
N GLU A 131 -31.95 -10.68 -0.37
CA GLU A 131 -32.64 -11.92 -0.03
C GLU A 131 -31.66 -13.02 0.41
N LEU A 132 -30.43 -13.00 -0.13
CA LEU A 132 -29.39 -14.00 0.09
C LEU A 132 -28.34 -13.55 1.12
N GLU A 133 -28.31 -12.26 1.48
CA GLU A 133 -27.28 -11.65 2.33
C GLU A 133 -27.10 -12.39 3.67
N LYS A 134 -28.20 -12.86 4.27
CA LYS A 134 -28.18 -13.59 5.56
C LYS A 134 -27.85 -15.07 5.42
N LEU A 135 -27.81 -15.60 4.20
CA LEU A 135 -27.58 -17.00 3.89
C LEU A 135 -26.13 -17.30 3.48
N PHE A 136 -25.39 -16.27 3.06
CA PHE A 136 -23.99 -16.39 2.67
C PHE A 136 -23.03 -15.91 3.75
N VAL A 137 -22.00 -16.72 4.01
CA VAL A 137 -20.79 -16.27 4.70
C VAL A 137 -19.76 -15.87 3.66
N CYS A 138 -19.11 -14.71 3.84
CA CYS A 138 -18.07 -14.24 2.94
C CYS A 138 -16.68 -14.64 3.45
N LEU A 139 -15.88 -15.26 2.59
CA LEU A 139 -14.47 -15.57 2.79
C LEU A 139 -13.64 -14.79 1.78
N GLU A 140 -12.49 -14.28 2.20
CA GLU A 140 -11.52 -13.65 1.31
C GLU A 140 -10.41 -14.65 0.98
N HIS A 141 -10.08 -14.80 -0.30
CA HIS A 141 -8.89 -15.52 -0.75
C HIS A 141 -7.72 -14.55 -0.82
N ASP A 142 -6.78 -14.70 0.11
CA ASP A 142 -5.59 -13.85 0.23
C ASP A 142 -4.58 -14.16 -0.89
N LEU A 143 -3.65 -13.21 -1.13
CA LEU A 143 -2.54 -13.45 -2.05
C LEU A 143 -1.56 -14.47 -1.46
N PRO A 144 -0.77 -15.16 -2.30
CA PRO A 144 0.23 -16.12 -1.83
C PRO A 144 1.15 -15.51 -0.77
N ASP A 145 1.29 -16.20 0.35
CA ASP A 145 2.23 -15.82 1.39
C ASP A 145 3.68 -16.15 0.99
N ARG A 146 4.64 -15.76 1.83
CA ARG A 146 6.07 -15.99 1.57
C ARG A 146 6.40 -17.47 1.34
N SER A 147 5.77 -18.37 2.09
CA SER A 147 6.02 -19.81 2.00
C SER A 147 5.47 -20.40 0.70
N GLN A 148 4.28 -19.95 0.30
CA GLN A 148 3.67 -20.31 -0.98
C GLN A 148 4.49 -19.77 -2.16
N LEU A 149 5.01 -18.53 -2.07
CA LEU A 149 5.89 -17.96 -3.10
C LEU A 149 7.21 -18.72 -3.24
N GLU A 150 7.77 -19.20 -2.12
CA GLU A 150 8.96 -20.06 -2.14
C GLU A 150 8.66 -21.41 -2.81
N GLU A 151 7.52 -22.02 -2.51
CA GLU A 151 7.08 -23.27 -3.17
C GLU A 151 6.90 -23.07 -4.68
N ILE A 152 6.27 -21.97 -5.09
CA ILE A 152 6.11 -21.61 -6.51
C ILE A 152 7.48 -21.45 -7.18
N ALA A 153 8.41 -20.70 -6.57
CA ALA A 153 9.76 -20.52 -7.10
C ALA A 153 10.50 -21.87 -7.25
N ARG A 154 10.40 -22.75 -6.25
CA ARG A 154 11.00 -24.10 -6.27
C ARG A 154 10.38 -25.01 -7.32
N SER A 155 9.07 -24.89 -7.58
CA SER A 155 8.40 -25.69 -8.62
C SER A 155 8.80 -25.30 -10.04
N ILE A 156 9.23 -24.05 -10.23
CA ILE A 156 9.61 -23.50 -11.54
C ILE A 156 11.11 -23.70 -11.80
N ALA A 157 11.96 -23.45 -10.81
CA ALA A 157 13.40 -23.64 -10.90
C ALA A 157 13.77 -25.11 -10.63
N MET A 158 13.80 -25.92 -11.70
CA MET A 158 14.04 -27.36 -11.62
C MET A 158 15.53 -27.73 -11.67
N GLU A 159 16.38 -26.86 -12.25
CA GLU A 159 17.82 -27.13 -12.40
C GLU A 159 18.68 -26.49 -11.29
N THR A 160 19.82 -27.09 -11.00
CA THR A 160 20.76 -26.56 -10.00
C THR A 160 21.35 -25.22 -10.47
N GLY A 161 21.21 -24.17 -9.66
CA GLY A 161 21.71 -22.82 -9.94
C GLY A 161 20.65 -21.86 -10.47
N GLU A 162 19.46 -22.35 -10.80
CA GLU A 162 18.34 -21.52 -11.25
C GLU A 162 17.68 -20.74 -10.10
N LEU A 163 17.55 -21.38 -8.93
CA LEU A 163 17.03 -20.75 -7.71
C LEU A 163 18.21 -20.18 -6.89
N PRO A 164 18.23 -18.87 -6.59
CA PRO A 164 19.23 -18.30 -5.68
C PRO A 164 19.08 -18.87 -4.26
N GLU A 165 20.13 -18.75 -3.45
CA GLU A 165 20.18 -19.26 -2.07
C GLU A 165 20.43 -18.13 -1.06
N GLY A 166 20.06 -18.38 0.20
CA GLY A 166 20.30 -17.48 1.32
C GLY A 166 19.71 -16.07 1.11
N PRO A 167 20.50 -14.99 1.29
CA PRO A 167 19.99 -13.62 1.27
C PRO A 167 19.51 -13.17 -0.12
N GLU A 168 19.97 -13.80 -1.21
CA GLU A 168 19.46 -13.47 -2.55
C GLU A 168 18.06 -14.03 -2.76
N LEU A 169 17.78 -15.26 -2.27
CA LEU A 169 16.44 -15.83 -2.27
C LEU A 169 15.47 -14.96 -1.46
N GLU A 170 15.90 -14.51 -0.27
CA GLU A 170 15.07 -13.64 0.56
C GLU A 170 14.64 -12.36 -0.17
N ARG A 171 15.55 -11.73 -0.93
CA ARG A 171 15.23 -10.55 -1.74
C ARG A 171 14.30 -10.85 -2.90
N VAL A 172 14.43 -12.02 -3.54
CA VAL A 172 13.51 -12.46 -4.60
C VAL A 172 12.10 -12.65 -4.02
N LEU A 173 11.99 -13.29 -2.86
CA LEU A 173 10.72 -13.49 -2.18
C LEU A 173 10.11 -12.17 -1.71
N ASP A 174 10.91 -11.26 -1.13
CA ASP A 174 10.47 -9.90 -0.79
C ASP A 174 9.96 -9.14 -2.03
N ALA A 175 10.63 -9.31 -3.16
CA ALA A 175 10.20 -8.72 -4.42
C ALA A 175 8.93 -9.36 -4.98
N ALA A 176 8.68 -10.65 -4.72
CA ALA A 176 7.49 -11.37 -5.18
C ALA A 176 6.27 -11.20 -4.26
N CYS A 177 6.47 -10.87 -2.99
CA CYS A 177 5.39 -10.59 -2.02
C CYS A 177 4.35 -9.61 -2.60
N GLY A 178 3.06 -9.98 -2.58
CA GLY A 178 1.98 -9.15 -3.12
C GLY A 178 1.69 -9.31 -4.62
N LEU A 179 2.41 -10.19 -5.31
CA LEU A 179 1.99 -10.72 -6.61
C LEU A 179 0.92 -11.80 -6.42
N THR A 180 0.06 -11.96 -7.42
CA THR A 180 -0.78 -13.15 -7.51
C THR A 180 0.09 -14.36 -7.90
N ARG A 181 -0.35 -15.61 -7.68
CA ARG A 181 0.39 -16.80 -8.14
C ARG A 181 0.72 -16.71 -9.63
N TYR A 182 -0.28 -16.41 -10.47
CA TYR A 182 -0.09 -16.31 -11.92
C TYR A 182 1.01 -15.29 -12.29
N GLU A 183 1.06 -14.17 -11.58
CA GLU A 183 2.08 -13.14 -11.78
C GLU A 183 3.46 -13.58 -11.30
N ALA A 184 3.53 -14.25 -10.14
CA ALA A 184 4.78 -14.81 -9.60
C ALA A 184 5.35 -15.90 -10.52
N GLU A 185 4.51 -16.82 -11.00
CA GLU A 185 4.90 -17.86 -11.94
C GLU A 185 5.43 -17.26 -13.25
N GLY A 186 4.71 -16.28 -13.81
CA GLY A 186 5.16 -15.54 -14.98
C GLY A 186 6.48 -14.82 -14.76
N ALA A 187 6.68 -14.23 -13.58
CA ALA A 187 7.90 -13.51 -13.24
C ALA A 187 9.12 -14.40 -13.08
N PHE A 188 8.99 -15.51 -12.34
CA PHE A 188 10.06 -16.47 -12.18
C PHE A 188 10.42 -17.13 -13.51
N SER A 189 9.41 -17.54 -14.29
CA SER A 189 9.62 -18.13 -15.63
C SER A 189 10.32 -17.16 -16.58
N LEU A 190 9.88 -15.90 -16.63
CA LEU A 190 10.53 -14.89 -17.47
C LEU A 190 11.98 -14.63 -17.04
N SER A 191 12.25 -14.65 -15.73
CA SER A 191 13.60 -14.48 -15.21
C SER A 191 14.52 -15.63 -15.62
N LEU A 192 14.06 -16.88 -15.52
CA LEU A 192 14.82 -18.05 -16.00
C LEU A 192 15.15 -17.93 -17.48
N VAL A 193 14.19 -17.52 -18.31
CA VAL A 193 14.42 -17.32 -19.75
C VAL A 193 15.46 -16.22 -20.03
N ARG A 194 15.43 -15.11 -19.28
CA ARG A 194 16.32 -13.97 -19.53
C ARG A 194 17.73 -14.14 -18.96
N HIS A 195 17.84 -14.78 -17.80
CA HIS A 195 19.08 -14.79 -17.01
C HIS A 195 19.58 -16.20 -16.65
N GLY A 196 18.84 -17.26 -17.00
CA GLY A 196 19.14 -18.63 -16.57
C GLY A 196 19.00 -18.85 -15.06
N ARG A 197 18.45 -17.86 -14.35
CA ARG A 197 18.21 -17.89 -12.89
C ARG A 197 17.11 -16.91 -12.51
N ILE A 198 16.49 -17.12 -11.35
CA ILE A 198 15.51 -16.19 -10.81
C ILE A 198 16.24 -14.97 -10.24
N ASP A 199 15.95 -13.80 -10.81
CA ASP A 199 16.59 -12.53 -10.51
C ASP A 199 15.55 -11.51 -10.06
N VAL A 200 15.90 -10.77 -9.02
CA VAL A 200 15.05 -9.76 -8.38
C VAL A 200 14.61 -8.68 -9.38
N SER A 201 15.46 -8.31 -10.34
CA SER A 201 15.14 -7.20 -11.26
C SER A 201 13.93 -7.50 -12.14
N VAL A 202 13.79 -8.75 -12.60
CA VAL A 202 12.67 -9.15 -13.48
C VAL A 202 11.37 -9.22 -12.69
N VAL A 203 11.43 -9.71 -11.45
CA VAL A 203 10.27 -9.74 -10.54
C VAL A 203 9.77 -8.32 -10.26
N LEU A 204 10.67 -7.38 -9.93
CA LEU A 204 10.32 -5.98 -9.72
C LEU A 204 9.78 -5.30 -10.99
N GLU A 205 10.30 -5.63 -12.17
CA GLU A 205 9.80 -5.12 -13.46
C GLU A 205 8.33 -5.51 -13.69
N LEU A 206 8.01 -6.80 -13.58
CA LEU A 206 6.63 -7.28 -13.78
C LEU A 206 5.69 -6.78 -12.68
N LYS A 207 6.15 -6.76 -11.44
CA LYS A 207 5.42 -6.15 -10.32
C LYS A 207 5.07 -4.69 -10.60
N ALA A 208 6.02 -3.90 -11.11
CA ALA A 208 5.76 -2.52 -11.49
C ALA A 208 4.69 -2.43 -12.59
N GLN A 209 4.73 -3.32 -13.59
CA GLN A 209 3.71 -3.37 -14.65
C GLN A 209 2.31 -3.72 -14.13
N THR A 210 2.20 -4.68 -13.20
CA THR A 210 0.92 -5.03 -12.55
C THR A 210 0.36 -3.85 -11.76
N LEU A 211 1.19 -3.19 -10.97
CA LEU A 211 0.77 -2.02 -10.20
C LEU A 211 0.31 -0.88 -11.11
N LEU A 212 1.02 -0.63 -12.21
CA LEU A 212 0.62 0.33 -13.23
C LEU A 212 -0.74 -0.02 -13.87
N LYS A 213 -1.01 -1.29 -14.17
CA LYS A 213 -2.33 -1.74 -14.69
C LYS A 213 -3.46 -1.47 -13.71
N SER A 214 -3.21 -1.55 -12.40
CA SER A 214 -4.21 -1.26 -11.37
C SER A 214 -4.58 0.22 -11.31
N GLY A 215 -3.63 1.11 -11.64
CA GLY A 215 -3.77 2.56 -11.56
C GLY A 215 -3.90 3.13 -10.14
N LEU A 216 -3.77 2.31 -9.09
CA LEU A 216 -3.94 2.74 -7.69
C LEU A 216 -2.61 2.94 -6.96
N LEU A 217 -1.62 2.13 -7.31
CA LEU A 217 -0.30 2.08 -6.70
C LEU A 217 0.76 2.15 -7.79
N THR A 218 1.88 2.78 -7.47
CA THR A 218 3.09 2.72 -8.32
C THR A 218 4.27 2.28 -7.49
N LEU A 219 5.10 1.40 -8.05
CA LEU A 219 6.36 1.01 -7.41
C LEU A 219 7.44 2.03 -7.80
N HIS A 220 8.11 2.59 -6.81
CA HIS A 220 9.24 3.46 -7.05
C HIS A 220 10.50 2.63 -7.35
N SER A 221 10.99 2.73 -8.58
CA SER A 221 12.20 2.03 -9.06
C SER A 221 13.45 2.91 -9.09
N GLY A 222 13.40 4.10 -8.47
CA GLY A 222 14.49 5.06 -8.52
C GLY A 222 15.70 4.68 -7.67
N SER A 223 16.84 5.29 -7.98
CA SER A 223 18.13 5.03 -7.35
C SER A 223 18.46 6.01 -6.21
N GLU A 224 17.54 6.85 -5.79
CA GLU A 224 17.79 7.87 -4.77
C GLU A 224 18.13 7.25 -3.40
N SER A 225 19.14 7.82 -2.74
CA SER A 225 19.63 7.42 -1.42
C SER A 225 19.66 8.63 -0.47
N PHE A 226 19.92 8.39 0.82
CA PHE A 226 20.09 9.51 1.76
C PHE A 226 21.30 10.40 1.45
N GLY A 227 22.26 9.92 0.66
CA GLY A 227 23.38 10.73 0.15
C GLY A 227 22.96 11.78 -0.87
N ASP A 228 21.84 11.56 -1.56
CA ASP A 228 21.28 12.46 -2.57
C ASP A 228 20.38 13.54 -1.94
N LEU A 229 20.32 13.60 -0.61
CA LEU A 229 19.51 14.55 0.17
C LEU A 229 20.39 15.39 1.09
N GLY A 230 20.41 16.71 0.90
CA GLY A 230 21.07 17.61 1.85
C GLY A 230 20.22 17.87 3.10
N GLY A 231 20.78 17.59 4.28
CA GLY A 231 20.11 17.79 5.58
C GLY A 231 19.11 16.69 5.94
N LEU A 232 18.10 17.05 6.75
CA LEU A 232 17.09 16.16 7.33
C LEU A 232 17.67 15.16 8.34
N GLU A 233 18.72 15.55 9.06
CA GLU A 233 19.52 14.62 9.85
C GLU A 233 18.72 13.92 10.97
N SER A 234 17.91 14.68 11.70
CA SER A 234 17.02 14.13 12.75
C SER A 234 16.00 13.14 12.17
N LEU A 235 15.37 13.47 11.05
CA LEU A 235 14.40 12.60 10.38
C LEU A 235 15.06 11.33 9.81
N LYS A 236 16.21 11.46 9.13
CA LYS A 236 17.00 10.32 8.62
C LYS A 236 17.42 9.39 9.76
N ALA A 237 17.92 9.95 10.87
CA ALA A 237 18.36 9.19 12.03
C ALA A 237 17.19 8.48 12.74
N PHE A 238 16.02 9.11 12.81
CA PHE A 238 14.80 8.50 13.33
C PHE A 238 14.38 7.29 12.49
N CYS A 239 14.20 7.47 11.18
CA CYS A 239 13.72 6.40 10.30
C CYS A 239 14.71 5.22 10.17
N ARG A 240 16.03 5.48 10.08
CA ARG A 240 17.05 4.41 10.10
C ARG A 240 16.95 3.54 11.35
N ARG A 241 16.69 4.17 12.50
CA ARG A 241 16.58 3.46 13.78
C ARG A 241 15.27 2.71 13.89
N ALA A 242 14.18 3.32 13.45
CA ALA A 242 12.84 2.74 13.46
C ALA A 242 12.78 1.47 12.59
N LEU A 243 13.36 1.53 11.39
CA LEU A 243 13.27 0.49 10.35
C LEU A 243 14.46 -0.47 10.32
N ARG A 244 15.33 -0.43 11.32
CA ARG A 244 16.45 -1.37 11.41
C ARG A 244 15.91 -2.80 11.50
N PRO A 245 16.44 -3.77 10.72
CA PRO A 245 16.04 -5.18 10.82
C PRO A 245 16.14 -5.65 12.28
N ARG A 246 15.01 -6.10 12.84
CA ARG A 246 14.94 -6.52 14.24
C ARG A 246 15.29 -8.00 14.34
N THR A 247 16.39 -8.32 15.02
CA THR A 247 16.89 -9.69 15.20
C THR A 247 16.24 -10.46 16.36
N GLN A 248 15.28 -9.85 17.09
CA GLN A 248 14.57 -10.49 18.20
C GLN A 248 13.13 -9.99 18.31
N GLU A 249 12.22 -10.87 18.75
CA GLU A 249 10.79 -10.65 19.08
C GLU A 249 10.53 -9.59 20.18
N SER A 250 11.55 -8.86 20.65
CA SER A 250 11.52 -8.17 21.95
C SER A 250 11.23 -6.65 21.90
N SER A 251 10.52 -6.13 20.90
CA SER A 251 10.07 -4.73 20.93
C SER A 251 8.57 -4.64 20.76
N ALA A 252 7.90 -4.28 21.85
CA ALA A 252 6.46 -4.02 21.93
C ALA A 252 5.98 -2.88 21.00
N VAL A 253 6.89 -2.11 20.39
CA VAL A 253 6.58 -0.93 19.58
C VAL A 253 6.95 -1.19 18.13
N ARG A 254 5.97 -1.45 17.26
CA ARG A 254 6.18 -1.53 15.81
C ARG A 254 6.11 -0.12 15.19
N PRO A 255 7.07 0.26 14.33
CA PRO A 255 7.04 1.57 13.68
C PRO A 255 5.90 1.60 12.66
N ARG A 256 5.00 2.57 12.79
CA ARG A 256 3.83 2.76 11.92
C ARG A 256 4.14 3.72 10.77
N GLY A 257 4.85 4.81 11.05
CA GLY A 257 5.08 5.83 10.04
C GLY A 257 5.32 7.25 10.56
N VAL A 258 5.51 8.16 9.61
CA VAL A 258 5.69 9.60 9.86
C VAL A 258 4.80 10.44 8.95
N LEU A 259 4.32 11.55 9.48
CA LEU A 259 3.70 12.63 8.70
C LEU A 259 4.71 13.77 8.54
N LEU A 260 5.01 14.13 7.30
CA LEU A 260 5.95 15.19 6.94
C LEU A 260 5.18 16.44 6.55
N LEU A 261 5.13 17.41 7.44
CA LEU A 261 4.56 18.73 7.19
C LEU A 261 5.69 19.69 6.80
N GLY A 262 5.53 20.52 5.79
CA GLY A 262 6.56 21.52 5.53
C GLY A 262 6.37 22.34 4.28
N VAL A 263 7.24 23.32 4.08
CA VAL A 263 7.22 24.19 2.90
C VAL A 263 7.35 23.35 1.62
N PRO A 264 6.61 23.64 0.54
CA PRO A 264 6.80 22.96 -0.74
C PRO A 264 8.28 23.02 -1.19
N GLY A 265 8.78 21.93 -1.77
CA GLY A 265 10.13 21.88 -2.31
C GLY A 265 11.28 21.66 -1.32
N THR A 266 11.00 21.35 -0.04
CA THR A 266 12.01 21.03 1.00
C THR A 266 12.46 19.57 1.04
N GLY A 267 12.10 18.76 0.04
CA GLY A 267 12.59 17.38 -0.09
C GLY A 267 11.74 16.29 0.57
N LYS A 268 10.48 16.58 0.96
CA LYS A 268 9.54 15.59 1.52
C LYS A 268 9.37 14.33 0.67
N SER A 269 9.00 14.49 -0.62
CA SER A 269 8.80 13.36 -1.54
C SER A 269 10.13 12.65 -1.87
N ALA A 270 11.23 13.40 -1.95
CA ALA A 270 12.56 12.84 -2.19
C ALA A 270 13.04 11.99 -1.00
N PHE A 271 12.73 12.40 0.23
CA PHE A 271 12.99 11.62 1.44
C PHE A 271 12.27 10.27 1.43
N ALA A 272 10.97 10.24 1.11
CA ALA A 272 10.19 9.01 1.08
C ALA A 272 10.77 7.98 0.08
N LYS A 273 11.15 8.47 -1.10
CA LYS A 273 11.78 7.66 -2.16
C LYS A 273 13.14 7.11 -1.72
N ALA A 274 13.99 7.94 -1.13
CA ALA A 274 15.29 7.54 -0.65
C ALA A 274 15.24 6.58 0.57
N LEU A 275 14.20 6.70 1.40
CA LEU A 275 14.05 5.87 2.59
C LEU A 275 13.91 4.38 2.26
N GLY A 276 13.17 4.04 1.20
CA GLY A 276 13.04 2.64 0.77
C GLY A 276 14.39 2.03 0.44
N ARG A 277 15.18 2.71 -0.40
CA ARG A 277 16.54 2.27 -0.75
C ARG A 277 17.45 2.16 0.47
N GLU A 278 17.44 3.17 1.34
CA GLU A 278 18.26 3.19 2.56
C GLU A 278 17.96 2.01 3.49
N THR A 279 16.70 1.57 3.52
CA THR A 279 16.22 0.50 4.41
C THR A 279 16.06 -0.86 3.74
N GLY A 280 16.38 -0.96 2.43
CA GLY A 280 16.21 -2.18 1.65
C GLY A 280 14.75 -2.58 1.41
N ARG A 281 13.81 -1.62 1.48
CA ARG A 281 12.37 -1.84 1.35
C ARG A 281 11.85 -1.31 0.02
N ALA A 282 10.83 -1.98 -0.52
CA ALA A 282 10.09 -1.45 -1.67
C ALA A 282 9.32 -0.18 -1.27
N THR A 283 9.40 0.89 -2.07
CA THR A 283 8.60 2.10 -1.87
C THR A 283 7.39 2.10 -2.80
N LEU A 284 6.19 2.04 -2.23
CA LEU A 284 4.92 2.10 -2.93
C LEU A 284 4.35 3.50 -2.82
N THR A 285 3.97 4.10 -3.95
CA THR A 285 3.28 5.40 -3.94
C THR A 285 1.78 5.18 -4.18
N LEU A 286 0.96 5.63 -3.23
CA LEU A 286 -0.50 5.60 -3.35
C LEU A 286 -1.01 6.88 -4.01
N ASP A 287 -1.74 6.72 -5.11
CA ASP A 287 -2.42 7.85 -5.76
C ASP A 287 -3.78 8.08 -5.12
N VAL A 288 -3.86 9.05 -4.21
CA VAL A 288 -5.11 9.43 -3.54
C VAL A 288 -6.13 10.01 -4.53
N GLY A 289 -5.68 10.66 -5.61
CA GLY A 289 -6.55 11.19 -6.66
C GLY A 289 -7.23 10.07 -7.46
N ALA A 290 -6.48 9.02 -7.82
CA ALA A 290 -7.00 7.86 -8.53
C ALA A 290 -8.09 7.10 -7.74
N LEU A 291 -8.01 7.11 -6.41
CA LEU A 291 -9.04 6.53 -5.53
C LEU A 291 -10.37 7.30 -5.59
N MET A 292 -10.31 8.63 -5.76
CA MET A 292 -11.48 9.52 -5.74
C MET A 292 -12.27 9.55 -7.06
N GLY A 293 -11.68 9.13 -8.19
CA GLY A 293 -12.32 9.20 -9.52
C GLY A 293 -13.41 8.16 -9.80
N ALA A 294 -13.87 7.39 -8.81
CA ALA A 294 -14.81 6.27 -9.00
C ALA A 294 -16.23 6.61 -8.49
N LEU A 295 -17.23 5.92 -9.06
CA LEU A 295 -18.64 6.00 -8.62
C LEU A 295 -18.78 5.66 -7.12
N VAL A 296 -19.73 6.29 -6.44
CA VAL A 296 -20.02 6.11 -5.00
C VAL A 296 -20.16 4.62 -4.67
N GLY A 297 -19.30 4.10 -3.79
CA GLY A 297 -19.22 2.68 -3.40
C GLY A 297 -17.97 1.96 -3.91
N GLN A 298 -17.53 2.23 -5.15
CA GLN A 298 -16.31 1.62 -5.72
C GLN A 298 -15.02 2.16 -5.09
N THR A 299 -15.04 3.39 -4.58
CA THR A 299 -13.88 4.01 -3.93
C THR A 299 -13.44 3.28 -2.67
N GLU A 300 -14.38 2.81 -1.85
CA GLU A 300 -14.05 2.11 -0.60
C GLU A 300 -13.42 0.74 -0.89
N GLU A 301 -14.04 -0.04 -1.79
CA GLU A 301 -13.52 -1.32 -2.23
C GLU A 301 -12.13 -1.17 -2.87
N ARG A 302 -11.92 -0.14 -3.70
CA ARG A 302 -10.61 0.19 -4.27
C ARG A 302 -9.58 0.55 -3.21
N THR A 303 -9.96 1.33 -2.20
CA THR A 303 -9.08 1.70 -1.09
C THR A 303 -8.68 0.48 -0.28
N ARG A 304 -9.65 -0.38 0.11
CA ARG A 304 -9.37 -1.65 0.81
C ARG A 304 -8.48 -2.56 -0.04
N ARG A 305 -8.72 -2.66 -1.35
CA ARG A 305 -7.90 -3.44 -2.27
C ARG A 305 -6.47 -2.91 -2.36
N ALA A 306 -6.28 -1.60 -2.51
CA ALA A 306 -4.96 -0.99 -2.54
C ALA A 306 -4.19 -1.26 -1.24
N LEU A 307 -4.84 -1.10 -0.08
CA LEU A 307 -4.22 -1.34 1.22
C LEU A 307 -3.90 -2.83 1.46
N ARG A 308 -4.75 -3.76 0.99
CA ARG A 308 -4.43 -5.21 1.00
C ARG A 308 -3.20 -5.53 0.15
N ILE A 309 -3.07 -4.92 -1.02
CA ILE A 309 -1.85 -5.05 -1.84
C ILE A 309 -0.65 -4.53 -1.05
N VAL A 310 -0.75 -3.36 -0.42
CA VAL A 310 0.32 -2.80 0.41
C VAL A 310 0.73 -3.75 1.55
N ASP A 311 -0.24 -4.33 2.27
CA ASP A 311 0.02 -5.30 3.35
C ASP A 311 0.72 -6.57 2.86
N ALA A 312 0.31 -7.06 1.69
CA ALA A 312 0.91 -8.22 1.06
C ALA A 312 2.35 -7.96 0.57
N MET A 313 2.75 -6.69 0.40
CA MET A 313 4.06 -6.27 -0.10
C MET A 313 5.11 -6.06 1.00
N GLN A 314 4.78 -6.38 2.25
CA GLN A 314 5.71 -6.25 3.36
C GLN A 314 6.99 -7.10 3.15
N PRO A 315 8.19 -6.60 3.55
CA PRO A 315 8.45 -5.31 4.18
C PRO A 315 8.49 -4.12 3.18
N ALA A 316 7.71 -3.06 3.43
CA ALA A 316 7.57 -1.95 2.48
C ALA A 316 7.53 -0.56 3.14
N VAL A 317 7.73 0.48 2.33
CA VAL A 317 7.43 1.88 2.63
C VAL A 317 6.21 2.30 1.80
N LEU A 318 5.12 2.70 2.46
CA LEU A 318 3.96 3.30 1.79
C LEU A 318 4.08 4.81 1.78
N PHE A 319 4.31 5.39 0.61
CA PHE A 319 4.37 6.82 0.38
C PHE A 319 3.00 7.36 -0.08
N ILE A 320 2.45 8.31 0.68
CA ILE A 320 1.22 9.03 0.36
C ILE A 320 1.57 10.51 0.21
N ASP A 321 1.69 10.97 -1.04
CA ASP A 321 2.09 12.36 -1.31
C ASP A 321 0.89 13.31 -1.26
N GLU A 322 1.11 14.49 -0.70
CA GLU A 322 0.16 15.61 -0.65
C GLU A 322 -1.25 15.16 -0.22
N VAL A 323 -1.31 14.43 0.90
CA VAL A 323 -2.52 13.78 1.38
C VAL A 323 -3.67 14.78 1.59
N GLU A 324 -3.36 16.05 1.86
CA GLU A 324 -4.33 17.14 1.97
C GLU A 324 -5.06 17.45 0.65
N LYS A 325 -4.46 17.18 -0.52
CA LYS A 325 -5.11 17.44 -1.81
C LYS A 325 -6.27 16.46 -2.04
N GLY A 326 -6.02 15.17 -1.80
CA GLY A 326 -7.04 14.14 -1.93
C GLY A 326 -8.12 14.20 -0.84
N LEU A 327 -7.85 14.86 0.29
CA LEU A 327 -8.75 14.93 1.45
C LEU A 327 -9.43 16.30 1.64
N SER A 328 -9.10 17.29 0.82
CA SER A 328 -9.60 18.67 0.97
C SER A 328 -11.14 18.82 0.92
N GLY A 329 -11.86 17.84 0.35
CA GLY A 329 -13.33 17.78 0.35
C GLY A 329 -13.95 17.13 1.60
N ALA A 330 -13.17 16.40 2.40
CA ALA A 330 -13.68 15.67 3.57
C ALA A 330 -14.07 16.59 4.75
N SER A 331 -13.53 17.83 4.77
CA SER A 331 -13.75 18.80 5.85
C SER A 331 -14.90 19.79 5.57
N SER A 332 -15.43 19.84 4.34
CA SER A 332 -16.55 20.71 3.98
C SER A 332 -17.87 19.99 4.24
N SER A 333 -18.46 20.24 5.41
CA SER A 333 -19.71 19.63 5.90
C SER A 333 -21.00 20.08 5.17
N GLY A 334 -20.94 20.45 3.88
CA GLY A 334 -22.04 21.23 3.30
C GLY A 334 -22.50 21.00 1.87
N GLN A 335 -21.66 20.78 0.84
CA GLN A 335 -22.23 20.94 -0.52
C GLN A 335 -21.54 20.37 -1.76
N SER A 336 -20.45 19.60 -1.70
CA SER A 336 -19.79 19.19 -2.96
C SER A 336 -19.18 17.81 -3.03
N ASP A 337 -19.19 17.01 -1.97
CA ASP A 337 -18.61 15.67 -2.01
C ASP A 337 -19.59 14.68 -1.35
N SER A 338 -19.95 13.62 -2.05
CA SER A 338 -21.06 12.69 -1.72
C SER A 338 -20.77 11.77 -0.51
N GLY A 339 -19.95 12.24 0.44
CA GLY A 339 -19.40 11.48 1.56
C GLY A 339 -18.35 10.44 1.14
N VAL A 340 -17.91 10.46 -0.12
CA VAL A 340 -16.94 9.51 -0.68
C VAL A 340 -15.54 9.72 -0.08
N SER A 341 -15.06 10.96 -0.05
CA SER A 341 -13.78 11.33 0.59
C SER A 341 -13.75 10.96 2.07
N THR A 342 -14.85 11.18 2.80
CA THR A 342 -14.96 10.84 4.22
C THR A 342 -14.89 9.33 4.47
N ARG A 343 -15.53 8.50 3.64
CA ARG A 343 -15.49 7.03 3.76
C ARG A 343 -14.12 6.46 3.39
N MET A 344 -13.54 6.93 2.28
CA MET A 344 -12.18 6.56 1.87
C MET A 344 -11.17 6.87 2.97
N LEU A 345 -11.25 8.09 3.52
CA LEU A 345 -10.44 8.50 4.66
C LEU A 345 -10.66 7.57 5.85
N GLY A 346 -11.91 7.26 6.20
CA GLY A 346 -12.24 6.31 7.26
C GLY A 346 -11.54 4.95 7.09
N THR A 347 -11.53 4.40 5.87
CA THR A 347 -10.84 3.15 5.56
C THR A 347 -9.33 3.26 5.75
N LEU A 348 -8.69 4.30 5.19
CA LEU A 348 -7.26 4.54 5.35
C LEU A 348 -6.88 4.73 6.84
N LEU A 349 -7.69 5.49 7.57
CA LEU A 349 -7.51 5.76 8.99
C LEU A 349 -7.66 4.49 9.85
N SER A 350 -8.61 3.60 9.55
CA SER A 350 -8.73 2.32 10.24
C SER A 350 -7.50 1.47 9.96
N TRP A 351 -7.09 1.38 8.71
CA TRP A 351 -5.91 0.61 8.33
C TRP A 351 -4.63 1.10 9.02
N LEU A 352 -4.38 2.41 9.05
CA LEU A 352 -3.24 3.01 9.77
C LEU A 352 -3.20 2.63 11.27
N ASN A 353 -4.36 2.36 11.87
CA ASN A 353 -4.47 1.97 13.27
C ASN A 353 -4.31 0.46 13.49
N ASP A 354 -4.83 -0.35 12.57
CA ASP A 354 -5.09 -1.77 12.80
C ASP A 354 -4.12 -2.70 12.07
N HIS A 355 -3.40 -2.23 11.05
CA HIS A 355 -2.52 -3.08 10.26
C HIS A 355 -1.37 -3.66 11.12
N THR A 356 -1.06 -4.94 10.90
CA THR A 356 0.01 -5.66 11.60
C THR A 356 1.20 -5.97 10.70
N SER A 357 1.10 -5.64 9.42
CA SER A 357 2.13 -5.81 8.40
C SER A 357 3.38 -4.96 8.68
N ASP A 358 4.55 -5.41 8.21
CA ASP A 358 5.79 -4.63 8.27
C ASP A 358 5.83 -3.53 7.19
N VAL A 359 4.86 -2.61 7.24
CA VAL A 359 4.72 -1.47 6.34
C VAL A 359 4.95 -0.18 7.11
N PHE A 360 5.85 0.67 6.61
CA PHE A 360 6.11 1.99 7.18
C PHE A 360 5.52 3.09 6.32
N VAL A 361 4.63 3.88 6.90
CA VAL A 361 3.90 4.91 6.16
C VAL A 361 4.65 6.25 6.19
N VAL A 362 4.86 6.87 5.04
CA VAL A 362 5.33 8.24 4.90
C VAL A 362 4.25 9.06 4.23
N CYS A 363 3.55 9.88 5.00
CA CYS A 363 2.57 10.83 4.47
C CYS A 363 3.22 12.21 4.36
N THR A 364 2.89 12.98 3.33
CA THR A 364 3.35 14.37 3.22
C THR A 364 2.18 15.32 3.17
N ALA A 365 2.41 16.54 3.66
CA ALA A 365 1.47 17.64 3.52
C ALA A 365 2.16 18.99 3.40
N ASN A 366 1.56 19.87 2.60
CA ASN A 366 1.98 21.25 2.43
C ASN A 366 1.01 22.25 3.06
N ASP A 367 -0.25 21.88 3.33
CA ASP A 367 -1.25 22.77 3.94
C ASP A 367 -2.01 22.11 5.09
N ILE A 368 -1.68 22.54 6.31
CA ILE A 368 -2.32 22.02 7.52
C ILE A 368 -3.81 22.34 7.62
N SER A 369 -4.28 23.42 6.99
CA SER A 369 -5.69 23.82 7.07
C SER A 369 -6.63 22.87 6.32
N LYS A 370 -6.08 22.06 5.41
CA LYS A 370 -6.80 21.08 4.59
C LYS A 370 -6.66 19.65 5.11
N LEU A 371 -5.86 19.45 6.16
CA LEU A 371 -5.68 18.14 6.76
C LEU A 371 -6.82 17.87 7.76
N PRO A 372 -7.51 16.73 7.62
CA PRO A 372 -8.45 16.27 8.63
C PRO A 372 -7.78 16.15 10.00
N PRO A 373 -8.36 16.72 11.07
CA PRO A 373 -7.82 16.61 12.43
C PRO A 373 -7.59 15.15 12.86
N GLU A 374 -8.37 14.22 12.31
CA GLU A 374 -8.26 12.80 12.57
C GLU A 374 -6.88 12.24 12.22
N LEU A 375 -6.23 12.71 11.14
CA LEU A 375 -4.87 12.29 10.76
C LEU A 375 -3.79 12.73 11.73
N ILE A 376 -4.02 13.85 12.43
CA ILE A 376 -3.04 14.51 13.30
C ILE A 376 -3.15 14.00 14.75
N ARG A 377 -4.18 13.21 15.07
CA ARG A 377 -4.34 12.62 16.41
C ARG A 377 -3.14 11.75 16.77
N ALA A 378 -2.75 11.82 18.03
CA ALA A 378 -1.71 10.96 18.61
C ALA A 378 -2.04 9.48 18.33
N GLU A 379 -0.99 8.66 18.19
CA GLU A 379 -1.00 7.20 17.97
C GLU A 379 -1.10 6.70 16.51
N ARG A 380 -1.41 7.56 15.52
CA ARG A 380 -1.45 7.13 14.10
C ARG A 380 -0.08 7.10 13.43
N PHE A 381 0.74 8.09 13.76
CA PHE A 381 2.11 8.21 13.29
C PHE A 381 3.04 8.21 14.50
N ASP A 382 4.22 7.64 14.34
CA ASP A 382 5.26 7.65 15.38
C ASP A 382 5.86 9.06 15.55
N GLY A 383 5.72 9.92 14.54
CA GLY A 383 6.19 11.29 14.59
C GLY A 383 5.58 12.18 13.51
N LEU A 384 5.26 13.41 13.91
CA LEU A 384 4.94 14.51 13.01
C LEU A 384 6.18 15.38 12.85
N PHE A 385 6.79 15.37 11.67
CA PHE A 385 8.02 16.12 11.40
C PHE A 385 7.73 17.38 10.59
N PHE A 386 8.33 18.50 10.99
CA PHE A 386 8.29 19.76 10.26
C PHE A 386 9.58 19.97 9.46
N LEU A 387 9.43 20.16 8.14
CA LEU A 387 10.50 20.51 7.22
C LEU A 387 10.40 22.00 6.86
N ASP A 388 11.28 22.80 7.47
CA ASP A 388 11.43 24.21 7.15
C ASP A 388 12.41 24.43 5.98
N LEU A 389 12.60 25.68 5.59
CA LEU A 389 13.65 26.08 4.66
C LEU A 389 15.02 25.58 5.13
N PRO A 390 15.87 25.10 4.20
CA PRO A 390 17.20 24.65 4.57
C PRO A 390 18.04 25.80 5.15
N GLY A 391 18.85 25.50 6.16
CA GLY A 391 19.92 26.38 6.65
C GLY A 391 21.16 26.32 5.76
N ASP A 392 22.15 27.14 6.06
CA ASP A 392 23.31 27.37 5.19
C ASP A 392 24.12 26.08 4.92
N SER A 393 24.36 25.26 5.95
CA SER A 393 25.05 23.97 5.79
C SER A 393 24.27 23.00 4.90
N GLN A 394 22.95 22.96 5.03
CA GLN A 394 22.08 22.11 4.22
C GLN A 394 22.05 22.59 2.77
N LYS A 395 21.94 23.91 2.55
CA LYS A 395 22.00 24.49 1.19
C LYS A 395 23.32 24.20 0.50
N GLN A 396 24.44 24.31 1.20
CA GLN A 396 25.74 23.96 0.62
C GLN A 396 25.77 22.51 0.16
N ALA A 397 25.24 21.57 0.95
CA ALA A 397 25.13 20.16 0.54
C ALA A 397 24.23 20.00 -0.68
N ILE A 398 23.07 20.69 -0.71
CA ILE A 398 22.13 20.67 -1.84
C ILE A 398 22.78 21.24 -3.12
N TRP A 399 23.53 22.34 -3.02
CA TRP A 399 24.28 22.92 -4.13
C TRP A 399 25.29 21.94 -4.69
N ASN A 400 26.06 21.26 -3.83
CA ASN A 400 27.05 20.28 -4.26
C ASN A 400 26.41 19.12 -5.03
N ILE A 401 25.29 18.59 -4.53
CA ILE A 401 24.54 17.51 -5.19
C ILE A 401 24.10 17.94 -6.59
N TYR A 402 23.42 19.08 -6.71
CA TYR A 402 22.85 19.48 -8.01
C TYR A 402 23.89 20.06 -8.98
N ARG A 403 24.98 20.65 -8.51
CA ARG A 403 26.10 21.05 -9.36
C ARG A 403 26.75 19.84 -10.01
N ALA A 404 27.01 18.79 -9.22
CA ALA A 404 27.52 17.52 -9.74
C ALA A 404 26.53 16.86 -10.70
N GLN A 405 25.23 16.88 -10.40
CA GLN A 405 24.21 16.29 -11.26
C GLN A 405 24.09 16.97 -12.64
N TYR A 406 24.34 18.28 -12.73
CA TYR A 406 24.21 19.05 -13.97
C TYR A 406 25.56 19.51 -14.55
N ASP A 407 26.67 18.88 -14.13
CA ASP A 407 28.03 19.17 -14.62
C ASP A 407 28.44 20.65 -14.55
N LEU A 408 28.02 21.35 -13.49
CA LEU A 408 28.34 22.77 -13.28
C LEU A 408 29.67 22.95 -12.55
N MET A 409 30.47 23.92 -12.98
CA MET A 409 31.78 24.19 -12.38
C MET A 409 31.67 24.61 -10.90
N GLU A 410 32.44 23.97 -10.01
CA GLU A 410 32.38 24.18 -8.56
C GLU A 410 32.76 25.60 -8.12
N ASN A 411 33.61 26.27 -8.89
CA ASN A 411 34.13 27.61 -8.63
C ASN A 411 33.20 28.75 -9.08
N GLN A 412 32.02 28.45 -9.64
CA GLN A 412 31.04 29.50 -9.93
C GLN A 412 30.52 30.18 -8.65
N GLN A 413 30.32 31.48 -8.72
CA GLN A 413 29.69 32.26 -7.65
C GLN A 413 28.25 31.79 -7.41
N LEU A 414 27.89 31.57 -6.14
CA LEU A 414 26.53 31.24 -5.74
C LEU A 414 25.65 32.50 -5.64
N PRO A 415 24.37 32.44 -6.08
CA PRO A 415 23.41 33.52 -5.88
C PRO A 415 22.98 33.65 -4.42
N GLU A 416 22.29 34.74 -4.08
CA GLU A 416 21.67 34.88 -2.76
C GLU A 416 20.50 33.90 -2.62
N ASP A 417 20.70 32.86 -1.80
CA ASP A 417 19.78 31.73 -1.68
C ASP A 417 19.03 31.72 -0.34
N ARG A 418 19.07 32.83 0.43
CA ARG A 418 18.56 32.90 1.82
C ARG A 418 17.15 32.32 1.97
N HIS A 419 16.27 32.60 1.02
CA HIS A 419 14.86 32.19 1.02
C HIS A 419 14.58 30.93 0.19
N TRP A 420 15.63 30.29 -0.31
CA TRP A 420 15.48 29.21 -1.28
C TRP A 420 15.21 27.86 -0.63
N THR A 421 14.36 27.08 -1.30
CA THR A 421 14.13 25.66 -1.05
C THR A 421 15.11 24.80 -1.86
N GLY A 422 15.21 23.51 -1.52
CA GLY A 422 16.04 22.59 -2.30
C GLY A 422 15.58 22.46 -3.77
N SER A 423 14.29 22.61 -4.03
CA SER A 423 13.74 22.58 -5.39
C SER A 423 14.09 23.83 -6.19
N GLU A 424 14.20 24.99 -5.55
CA GLU A 424 14.63 26.25 -6.18
C GLU A 424 16.13 26.21 -6.52
N ILE A 425 16.96 25.67 -5.61
CA ILE A 425 18.38 25.41 -5.90
C ILE A 425 18.51 24.47 -7.11
N ARG A 426 17.76 23.36 -7.13
CA ARG A 426 17.72 22.43 -8.27
C ARG A 426 17.32 23.12 -9.57
N ALA A 427 16.28 23.95 -9.51
CA ALA A 427 15.76 24.68 -10.67
C ALA A 427 16.81 25.66 -11.22
N CYS A 428 17.51 26.38 -10.34
CA CYS A 428 18.61 27.27 -10.72
C CYS A 428 19.72 26.51 -11.44
N CYS A 429 20.24 25.42 -10.86
CA CYS A 429 21.29 24.62 -11.51
C CYS A 429 20.83 24.08 -12.87
N ARG A 430 19.59 23.57 -12.93
CA ARG A 430 19.03 23.04 -14.18
C ARG A 430 18.92 24.13 -15.25
N LEU A 431 18.46 25.33 -14.89
CA LEU A 431 18.36 26.46 -15.81
C LEU A 431 19.73 26.93 -16.29
N ALA A 432 20.71 27.03 -15.38
CA ALA A 432 22.08 27.38 -15.71
C ALA A 432 22.67 26.43 -16.75
N ALA A 433 22.48 25.12 -16.56
CA ALA A 433 22.95 24.10 -17.50
C ALA A 433 22.20 24.15 -18.85
N LEU A 434 20.88 24.34 -18.85
CA LEU A 434 20.09 24.37 -20.09
C LEU A 434 20.32 25.62 -20.94
N LEU A 435 20.59 26.75 -20.29
CA LEU A 435 20.79 28.04 -20.96
C LEU A 435 22.28 28.35 -21.19
N ASP A 436 23.18 27.51 -20.69
CA ASP A 436 24.64 27.71 -20.70
C ASP A 436 25.04 29.09 -20.13
N VAL A 437 24.45 29.43 -18.97
CA VAL A 437 24.65 30.73 -18.30
C VAL A 437 25.16 30.52 -16.87
N PRO A 438 25.84 31.52 -16.27
CA PRO A 438 26.22 31.45 -14.86
C PRO A 438 25.04 31.28 -13.92
N LEU A 439 25.26 30.60 -12.78
CA LEU A 439 24.25 30.43 -11.72
C LEU A 439 23.60 31.73 -11.25
N THR A 440 24.35 32.83 -11.21
CA THR A 440 23.84 34.15 -10.83
C THR A 440 22.80 34.69 -11.81
N GLN A 441 22.97 34.43 -13.11
CA GLN A 441 22.01 34.83 -14.15
C GLN A 441 20.80 33.90 -14.16
N ALA A 442 21.01 32.59 -13.99
CA ALA A 442 19.91 31.64 -13.87
C ALA A 442 18.99 31.94 -12.67
N ALA A 443 19.58 32.43 -11.57
CA ALA A 443 18.87 32.79 -10.34
C ALA A 443 17.81 33.89 -10.53
N GLU A 444 17.97 34.78 -11.52
CA GLU A 444 16.99 35.83 -11.83
C GLU A 444 15.63 35.26 -12.27
N ASN A 445 15.60 34.01 -12.72
CA ASN A 445 14.40 33.29 -13.14
C ASN A 445 13.80 32.40 -12.03
N VAL A 446 14.41 32.39 -10.85
CA VAL A 446 13.96 31.59 -9.71
C VAL A 446 13.18 32.48 -8.75
N VAL A 447 11.90 32.16 -8.58
CA VAL A 447 11.01 32.89 -7.66
C VAL A 447 10.79 32.06 -6.39
N PRO A 448 11.33 32.47 -5.23
CA PRO A 448 11.24 31.66 -4.02
C PRO A 448 9.82 31.56 -3.45
N VAL A 449 9.39 30.33 -3.14
CA VAL A 449 8.09 30.04 -2.50
C VAL A 449 7.97 30.72 -1.15
N ALA A 450 9.08 30.87 -0.42
CA ALA A 450 9.10 31.58 0.86
C ALA A 450 8.71 33.06 0.73
N ILE A 451 8.82 33.64 -0.47
CA ILE A 451 8.43 35.02 -0.77
C ILE A 451 6.99 35.05 -1.31
N THR A 452 6.68 34.25 -2.32
CA THR A 452 5.36 34.27 -2.97
C THR A 452 4.23 33.73 -2.09
N ALA A 453 4.54 32.78 -1.20
CA ALA A 453 3.61 32.16 -0.27
C ALA A 453 3.97 32.46 1.21
N ALA A 454 4.56 33.63 1.48
CA ALA A 454 5.08 33.99 2.80
C ALA A 454 4.05 33.84 3.93
N GLU A 455 2.80 34.23 3.70
CA GLU A 455 1.71 34.11 4.68
C GLU A 455 1.41 32.64 5.02
N SER A 456 1.29 31.79 3.99
CA SER A 456 1.06 30.35 4.15
C SER A 456 2.22 29.69 4.89
N VAL A 457 3.47 30.03 4.56
CA VAL A 457 4.67 29.54 5.24
C VAL A 457 4.70 29.98 6.71
N ALA A 458 4.38 31.25 7.00
CA ALA A 458 4.32 31.75 8.37
C ALA A 458 3.19 31.08 9.18
N ARG A 459 2.05 30.79 8.55
CA ARG A 459 0.95 30.03 9.18
C ARG A 459 1.38 28.60 9.51
N LEU A 460 2.05 27.91 8.58
CA LEU A 460 2.60 26.57 8.79
C LEU A 460 3.60 26.55 9.95
N ARG A 461 4.57 27.48 9.96
CA ARG A 461 5.58 27.59 11.04
C ARG A 461 4.95 27.84 12.41
N ARG A 462 3.99 28.77 12.49
CA ARG A 462 3.25 29.06 13.74
C ARG A 462 2.48 27.84 14.24
N TRP A 463 1.85 27.10 13.35
CA TRP A 463 1.14 25.88 13.71
C TRP A 463 2.11 24.78 14.15
N ALA A 464 3.20 24.55 13.41
CA ALA A 464 4.16 23.49 13.68
C ALA A 464 4.97 23.71 14.97
N SER A 465 5.19 24.97 15.36
CA SER A 465 5.90 25.34 16.59
C SER A 465 5.31 24.66 17.81
N ASN A 466 6.14 23.94 18.57
CA ASN A 466 5.77 23.15 19.74
C ASN A 466 4.81 21.97 19.48
N ARG A 467 4.51 21.64 18.22
CA ARG A 467 3.61 20.54 17.83
C ARG A 467 4.30 19.45 17.01
N CYS A 468 5.30 19.83 16.22
CA CYS A 468 6.04 18.93 15.34
C CYS A 468 7.47 18.72 15.84
N LEU A 469 8.07 17.59 15.53
CA LEU A 469 9.51 17.36 15.62
C LEU A 469 10.23 18.13 14.51
N SER A 470 11.44 18.59 14.78
CA SER A 470 12.29 19.17 13.74
C SER A 470 12.87 18.06 12.87
N ALA A 471 12.77 18.21 11.53
CA ALA A 471 13.37 17.26 10.60
C ALA A 471 14.90 17.34 10.57
N GLU A 472 15.47 18.48 10.95
CA GLU A 472 16.92 18.69 10.95
C GLU A 472 17.55 18.45 12.32
N GLN A 473 17.00 19.09 13.36
CA GLN A 473 17.60 19.07 14.70
C GLN A 473 16.85 18.09 15.62
N PRO A 474 17.53 17.46 16.58
CA PRO A 474 16.85 16.65 17.58
C PRO A 474 15.86 17.49 18.41
N GLY A 475 14.65 16.97 18.60
CA GLY A 475 13.63 17.57 19.46
C GLY A 475 12.52 18.29 18.69
N VAL A 476 11.75 19.08 19.44
CA VAL A 476 10.55 19.77 18.94
C VAL A 476 10.94 20.98 18.11
N PHE A 477 10.27 21.19 16.99
CA PHE A 477 10.42 22.39 16.17
C PHE A 477 9.89 23.61 16.92
N VAL A 478 10.71 24.66 17.01
CA VAL A 478 10.35 25.92 17.66
C VAL A 478 10.51 27.05 16.66
N HIS A 479 9.41 27.73 16.35
CA HIS A 479 9.43 28.97 15.57
C HIS A 479 9.59 30.15 16.54
N GLY A 480 10.74 30.81 16.51
CA GLY A 480 11.01 31.97 17.35
C GLY A 480 10.63 33.29 16.68
N GLU A 481 9.82 34.11 17.36
CA GLU A 481 10.30 35.46 17.64
C GLU A 481 11.24 35.33 18.83
N ARG A 482 12.54 35.61 18.65
CA ARG A 482 13.43 35.86 19.80
C ARG A 482 13.04 37.19 20.43
N SER A 483 11.95 37.21 21.20
CA SER A 483 11.69 38.24 22.19
C SER A 483 12.65 38.00 23.37
N GLY A 484 13.69 38.84 23.42
CA GLY A 484 14.58 39.08 24.55
C GLY A 484 14.82 37.92 25.53
N ALA A 485 15.92 37.19 25.35
CA ALA A 485 16.58 36.56 26.48
C ALA A 485 16.86 37.66 27.51
N ARG A 486 16.05 37.71 28.58
CA ARG A 486 16.34 38.52 29.77
C ARG A 486 17.76 38.20 30.17
N ALA A 487 18.65 39.17 29.99
CA ALA A 487 19.95 39.19 30.62
C ALA A 487 19.74 38.88 32.11
N GLN A 488 20.15 37.69 32.54
CA GLN A 488 20.30 37.40 33.95
C GLN A 488 21.35 38.37 34.48
N ARG A 489 20.88 39.48 35.06
CA ARG A 489 21.69 40.38 35.87
C ARG A 489 22.28 39.53 37.00
N LYS A 490 23.56 39.17 36.88
CA LYS A 490 24.37 38.69 38.01
C LYS A 490 24.41 39.82 39.03
N LEU A 491 23.54 39.75 40.04
CA LEU A 491 23.70 40.50 41.28
C LEU A 491 24.92 39.92 41.99
N SER A 492 26.07 40.59 41.89
CA SER A 492 27.18 40.33 42.80
C SER A 492 26.74 40.79 44.19
N ARG A 493 26.53 39.85 45.12
CA ARG A 493 26.49 40.17 46.54
C ARG A 493 27.93 40.34 47.01
N ASP A 494 28.29 41.58 47.29
CA ASP A 494 29.52 41.97 47.97
C ASP A 494 29.42 41.53 49.45
N PRO A 495 30.29 40.63 49.94
CA PRO A 495 30.23 40.15 51.32
C PRO A 495 31.04 41.09 52.21
N ARG A 496 30.61 42.35 52.36
CA ARG A 496 31.17 43.32 53.32
C ARG A 496 30.20 44.50 53.50
N ARG A 497 29.23 44.33 54.40
CA ARG A 497 28.73 45.38 55.29
C ARG A 497 27.84 44.72 56.36
N ASN A 498 28.27 44.94 57.60
CA ASN A 498 27.65 44.51 58.86
C ASN A 498 26.20 44.97 58.97
#